data_AF-A0A376BBT0-F1
#
_entry.id   AF-A0A376BBT0-F1
#
_cell.length_a   1.000
_cell.length_b   1.000
_cell.length_c   1.000
_cell.angle_alpha   90.00
_cell.angle_beta   90.00
_cell.angle_gamma   90.00
#
_symmetry.space_group_name_H-M   'P 1'
#
loop_
_entity.id
_entity.type
_entity.pdbx_description
1 polymer ?
#
loop_
_entity_poly.entity_id
_entity_poly.type
_entity_poly.pdbx_seq_one_letter_code
_entity_poly.pdbx_strand_id
1 'polypeptide(L)'
;MIRDTFYIRPLSSFVIRFVADNPGVWFFHCHIEWHLIQGLALVLVEAPDEIQNTASQQLTDNHIQVCKNVGVPYVGNAAGNSENFLDLTGQNVQQQTIPTGFTKKGIIAMTFTCFSGVLGMVFLSIYGLMGIKSGEEIDYIEDLGIDPEELVEEEEIHTGYDYSHDSKGSDDFNSEKANDKKDDVVVNQVSHPTA
;
A
#
# COMPACT_ATOMS: atom_id res chain seq x y z
N MET A 1 9.39 -24.07 17.60
CA MET A 1 9.84 -23.03 16.65
C MET A 1 10.32 -21.85 17.47
N ILE A 2 11.56 -21.41 17.27
CA ILE A 2 12.21 -20.32 18.02
C ILE A 2 12.69 -19.30 16.99
N ARG A 3 12.48 -18.01 17.25
CA ARG A 3 12.85 -16.89 16.38
C ARG A 3 12.73 -15.56 17.13
N ASP A 4 13.30 -14.52 16.56
CA ASP A 4 13.20 -13.12 17.02
C ASP A 4 11.96 -12.38 16.49
N THR A 5 11.53 -12.66 15.25
CA THR A 5 10.47 -11.88 14.58
C THR A 5 9.35 -12.78 14.07
N PHE A 6 8.10 -12.46 14.39
CA PHE A 6 6.93 -13.15 13.85
C PHE A 6 5.84 -12.16 13.45
N TYR A 7 5.01 -12.55 12.48
CA TYR A 7 3.86 -11.75 12.09
C TYR A 7 2.63 -12.21 12.88
N ILE A 8 1.80 -11.25 13.27
CA ILE A 8 0.48 -11.49 13.84
C ILE A 8 -0.57 -11.26 12.77
N ARG A 9 -1.55 -12.17 12.64
CA ARG A 9 -2.66 -11.98 11.69
C ARG A 9 -3.56 -10.82 12.16
N PRO A 10 -4.25 -10.13 11.22
CA PRO A 10 -5.25 -9.14 11.58
C PRO A 10 -6.28 -9.72 12.55
N LEU A 11 -6.65 -8.95 13.58
CA LEU A 11 -7.66 -9.32 14.60
C LEU A 11 -7.35 -10.64 15.35
N SER A 12 -6.08 -11.01 15.46
CA SER A 12 -5.62 -12.21 16.17
C SER A 12 -4.75 -11.86 17.38
N SER A 13 -4.40 -12.87 18.19
CA SER A 13 -3.40 -12.79 19.26
C SER A 13 -2.25 -13.77 19.04
N PHE A 14 -1.14 -13.59 19.77
CA PHE A 14 -0.04 -14.55 19.84
C PHE A 14 0.51 -14.59 21.27
N VAL A 15 1.02 -15.75 21.70
CA VAL A 15 1.61 -15.93 23.03
C VAL A 15 3.07 -16.32 22.87
N ILE A 16 3.96 -15.51 23.43
CA ILE A 16 5.40 -15.77 23.48
C ILE A 16 5.83 -16.20 24.88
N ARG A 17 6.87 -17.03 24.94
CA ARG A 17 7.61 -17.35 26.16
C ARG A 17 9.10 -17.29 25.82
N PHE A 18 9.86 -16.65 26.69
CA PHE A 18 11.32 -16.66 26.66
C PHE A 18 11.82 -16.80 28.10
N VAL A 19 13.05 -17.29 28.24
CA VAL A 19 13.75 -17.31 29.54
C VAL A 19 14.49 -15.98 29.64
N ALA A 20 14.38 -15.32 30.78
CA ALA A 20 15.15 -14.13 31.09
C ALA A 20 16.53 -14.56 31.64
N ASP A 21 17.42 -14.95 30.72
CA ASP A 21 18.79 -15.40 31.00
C ASP A 21 19.87 -14.51 30.38
N ASN A 22 19.51 -13.30 29.93
CA ASN A 22 20.38 -12.34 29.27
C ASN A 22 20.13 -10.90 29.80
N PRO A 23 20.81 -10.50 30.90
CA PRO A 23 20.64 -9.18 31.51
C PRO A 23 20.84 -8.04 30.52
N GLY A 24 19.85 -7.14 30.44
CA GLY A 24 19.87 -6.07 29.45
C GLY A 24 18.59 -5.26 29.36
N VAL A 25 18.60 -4.29 28.44
CA VAL A 25 17.45 -3.46 28.10
C VAL A 25 17.03 -3.81 26.67
N TRP A 26 15.94 -4.56 26.53
CA TRP A 26 15.52 -5.17 25.27
C TRP A 26 14.34 -4.43 24.64
N PHE A 27 14.45 -4.12 23.35
CA PHE A 27 13.40 -3.41 22.64
C PHE A 27 12.46 -4.39 21.92
N PHE A 28 11.18 -4.37 22.29
CA PHE A 28 10.15 -5.21 21.68
C PHE A 28 9.13 -4.33 20.96
N HIS A 29 9.06 -4.44 19.63
CA HIS A 29 8.28 -3.51 18.82
C HIS A 29 7.76 -4.12 17.53
N CYS A 30 6.86 -3.40 16.86
CA CYS A 30 6.50 -3.71 15.49
C CYS A 30 7.63 -3.30 14.55
N HIS A 31 8.11 -4.22 13.71
CA HIS A 31 9.21 -3.94 12.75
C HIS A 31 8.76 -3.15 11.51
N ILE A 32 7.54 -2.60 11.54
CA ILE A 32 7.04 -1.67 10.55
C ILE A 32 7.35 -0.26 11.02
N GLU A 33 8.24 0.44 10.32
CA GLU A 33 8.82 1.72 10.75
C GLU A 33 7.75 2.77 11.11
N TRP A 34 6.69 2.89 10.31
CA TRP A 34 5.62 3.84 10.59
C TRP A 34 4.82 3.49 11.85
N HIS A 35 4.66 2.22 12.19
CA HIS A 35 4.05 1.83 13.47
C HIS A 35 5.01 2.07 14.65
N LEU A 36 6.31 1.89 14.46
CA LEU A 36 7.33 2.17 15.47
C LEU A 36 7.42 3.67 15.79
N ILE A 37 7.42 4.54 14.78
CA ILE A 37 7.40 6.00 14.97
C ILE A 37 6.10 6.45 15.63
N GLN A 38 5.01 5.71 15.40
CA GLN A 38 3.76 5.80 16.15
C GLN A 38 3.81 5.07 17.51
N GLY A 39 4.98 4.76 18.05
CA GLY A 39 5.14 4.26 19.42
C GLY A 39 4.61 2.85 19.69
N LEU A 40 4.42 2.01 18.66
CA LEU A 40 4.05 0.59 18.85
C LEU A 40 5.27 -0.24 19.31
N ALA A 41 5.70 0.03 20.54
CA ALA A 41 6.90 -0.51 21.14
C ALA A 41 6.80 -0.57 22.67
N LEU A 42 7.60 -1.43 23.27
CA LEU A 42 7.86 -1.48 24.70
C LEU A 42 9.32 -1.84 24.95
N VAL A 43 9.82 -1.48 26.13
CA VAL A 43 11.17 -1.81 26.59
C VAL A 43 11.07 -2.78 27.76
N LEU A 44 11.79 -3.89 27.67
CA LEU A 44 11.93 -4.87 28.75
C LEU A 44 13.26 -4.62 29.46
N VAL A 45 13.21 -4.36 30.76
CA VAL A 45 14.41 -4.23 31.59
C VAL A 45 14.61 -5.54 32.36
N GLU A 46 15.65 -6.27 31.98
CA GLU A 46 15.94 -7.60 32.50
C GLU A 46 17.13 -7.55 33.47
N ALA A 47 16.93 -8.08 34.69
CA ALA A 47 17.94 -8.20 35.73
C ALA A 47 18.78 -6.91 35.95
N PRO A 48 18.15 -5.77 36.31
CA PRO A 48 18.85 -4.48 36.45
C PRO A 48 20.00 -4.51 37.46
N ASP A 49 19.89 -5.32 38.52
CA ASP A 49 20.95 -5.50 39.51
C ASP A 49 22.18 -6.19 38.88
N GLU A 50 21.99 -7.17 37.99
CA GLU A 50 23.08 -7.83 37.28
C GLU A 50 23.74 -6.90 36.25
N ILE A 51 22.95 -6.08 35.56
CA ILE A 51 23.48 -5.02 34.67
C ILE A 51 24.41 -4.11 35.46
N GLN A 52 24.02 -3.68 36.67
CA GLN A 52 24.83 -2.78 37.50
C GLN A 52 26.09 -3.43 38.06
N ASN A 53 26.03 -4.71 38.42
CA ASN A 53 27.16 -5.44 39.00
C ASN A 53 28.16 -5.96 37.95
N THR A 54 27.75 -6.07 36.69
CA THR A 54 28.59 -6.60 35.61
C THR A 54 29.46 -5.50 35.00
N ALA A 55 30.78 -5.63 35.16
CA ALA A 55 31.74 -4.64 34.66
C ALA A 55 31.67 -4.43 33.14
N SER A 56 31.41 -5.48 32.35
CA SER A 56 31.28 -5.39 30.89
C SER A 56 30.00 -4.71 30.41
N GLN A 57 28.99 -4.54 31.28
CA GLN A 57 27.74 -3.85 30.96
C GLN A 57 27.79 -2.35 31.26
N GLN A 58 28.88 -1.87 31.89
CA GLN A 58 29.03 -0.46 32.21
C GLN A 58 29.33 0.35 30.94
N LEU A 59 28.79 1.58 30.89
CA LEU A 59 29.04 2.49 29.78
C LEU A 59 30.53 2.83 29.69
N THR A 60 31.08 2.72 28.48
CA THR A 60 32.45 3.12 28.19
C THR A 60 32.56 4.64 28.07
N ASP A 61 33.76 5.19 28.24
CA ASP A 61 34.01 6.63 28.06
C ASP A 61 33.60 7.11 26.66
N ASN A 62 33.74 6.26 25.65
CA ASN A 62 33.32 6.56 24.28
C ASN A 62 31.80 6.76 24.18
N HIS A 63 30.99 5.86 24.77
CA HIS A 63 29.53 6.01 24.76
C HIS A 63 29.08 7.27 25.50
N ILE A 64 29.69 7.56 26.65
CA ILE A 64 29.40 8.79 27.41
C ILE A 64 29.76 10.03 26.58
N GLN A 65 30.87 10.00 25.84
CA GLN A 65 31.24 11.11 24.96
C GLN A 65 30.26 11.29 23.80
N VAL A 66 29.74 10.21 23.21
CA VAL A 66 28.68 10.29 22.19
C VAL A 66 27.42 10.95 22.76
N CYS A 67 26.96 10.55 23.95
CA CYS A 67 25.82 11.19 24.60
C CYS A 67 26.05 12.69 24.82
N LYS A 68 27.24 13.08 25.30
CA LYS A 68 27.62 14.49 25.49
C LYS A 68 27.64 15.28 24.18
N ASN A 69 28.14 14.69 23.10
CA ASN A 69 28.22 15.36 21.79
C ASN A 69 26.83 15.58 21.17
N VAL A 70 25.89 14.66 21.39
CA VAL A 70 24.50 14.77 20.90
C VAL A 70 23.62 15.59 21.86
N GLY A 71 24.13 15.95 23.04
CA GLY A 71 23.39 16.72 24.04
C GLY A 71 22.31 15.90 24.77
N VAL A 72 22.47 14.58 24.84
CA VAL A 72 21.53 13.67 25.51
C VAL A 72 22.04 13.32 26.91
N PRO A 73 21.23 13.47 27.97
CA PRO A 73 21.61 13.05 29.32
C PRO A 73 21.78 11.53 29.39
N TYR A 74 22.88 11.08 30.02
CA TYR A 74 23.19 9.65 30.22
C TYR A 74 22.86 9.16 31.64
N VAL A 75 22.34 10.06 32.49
CA VAL A 75 21.85 9.76 33.85
C VAL A 75 20.48 10.39 33.97
N GLY A 76 19.50 9.62 34.44
CA GLY A 76 18.14 10.09 34.67
C GLY A 76 17.09 9.08 34.26
N ASN A 77 15.82 9.47 34.36
CA ASN A 77 14.68 8.70 33.89
C ASN A 77 14.40 8.93 32.39
N ALA A 78 13.22 8.53 31.91
CA ALA A 78 12.79 8.69 30.50
C ALA A 78 12.77 10.15 30.00
N ALA A 79 12.75 11.13 30.91
CA ALA A 79 12.85 12.55 30.60
C ALA A 79 14.25 13.13 30.82
N GLY A 80 15.21 12.34 31.32
CA GLY A 80 16.54 12.79 31.70
C GLY A 80 16.61 13.46 33.08
N ASN A 81 15.58 13.33 33.92
CA ASN A 81 15.55 13.89 35.27
C ASN A 81 16.31 12.98 36.24
N SER A 82 17.29 13.53 36.95
CA SER A 82 18.19 12.80 37.87
C SER A 82 17.96 13.08 39.35
N GLU A 83 17.26 14.17 39.70
CA GLU A 83 16.92 14.50 41.10
C GLU A 83 15.65 13.76 41.55
N ASN A 84 14.59 13.83 40.75
CA ASN A 84 13.33 13.13 40.99
C ASN A 84 13.03 12.17 39.83
N PHE A 85 13.30 10.88 40.03
CA PHE A 85 13.09 9.85 39.02
C PHE A 85 11.62 9.62 38.65
N LEU A 86 10.66 10.05 39.49
CA LEU A 86 9.23 9.92 39.21
C LEU A 86 8.69 11.10 38.39
N ASP A 87 9.46 12.17 38.23
CA ASP A 87 9.07 13.30 37.40
C ASP A 87 9.34 13.03 35.93
N LEU A 88 8.28 12.76 35.17
CA LEU A 88 8.33 12.48 33.75
C LEU A 88 8.08 13.73 32.87
N THR A 89 8.13 14.93 33.45
CA THR A 89 8.00 16.16 32.67
C THR A 89 9.11 16.26 31.63
N GLY A 90 8.73 16.45 30.36
CA GLY A 90 9.66 16.49 29.23
C GLY A 90 9.93 15.14 28.57
N GLN A 91 9.35 14.04 29.04
CA GLN A 91 9.46 12.76 28.34
C GLN A 91 8.82 12.83 26.94
N ASN A 92 9.31 11.99 26.03
CA ASN A 92 8.67 11.80 24.75
C ASN A 92 7.26 11.23 24.94
N VAL A 93 6.28 11.88 24.32
CA VAL A 93 4.89 11.44 24.33
C VAL A 93 4.50 10.91 22.96
N GLN A 94 3.58 9.96 22.98
CA GLN A 94 2.93 9.43 21.80
C GLN A 94 2.38 10.58 20.93
N GLN A 95 2.63 10.53 19.61
CA GLN A 95 2.04 11.48 18.67
C GLN A 95 0.52 11.40 18.76
N GLN A 96 -0.15 12.55 18.59
CA GLN A 96 -1.61 12.59 18.63
C GLN A 96 -2.19 11.67 17.56
N THR A 97 -3.33 11.04 17.87
CA THR A 97 -4.08 10.26 16.90
C THR A 97 -4.39 11.10 15.69
N ILE A 98 -4.19 10.54 14.50
CA ILE A 98 -4.60 11.19 13.26
C ILE A 98 -6.09 11.58 13.35
N PRO A 99 -6.46 12.81 12.96
CA PRO A 99 -7.85 13.23 12.99
C PRO A 99 -8.66 12.32 12.08
N THR A 100 -9.82 11.88 12.56
CA THR A 100 -10.72 11.04 11.79
C THR A 100 -11.28 11.81 10.59
N GLY A 101 -11.22 11.22 9.41
CA GLY A 101 -11.79 11.78 8.17
C GLY A 101 -10.80 12.59 7.32
N PHE A 102 -11.29 13.18 6.23
CA PHE A 102 -10.48 14.00 5.34
C PHE A 102 -10.22 15.38 5.94
N THR A 103 -8.96 15.80 5.98
CA THR A 103 -8.62 17.18 6.33
C THR A 103 -9.15 18.15 5.27
N LYS A 104 -9.47 19.40 5.64
CA LYS A 104 -9.91 20.42 4.67
C LYS A 104 -8.91 20.56 3.50
N LYS A 105 -7.61 20.49 3.79
CA LYS A 105 -6.54 20.49 2.79
C LYS A 105 -6.67 19.29 1.84
N GLY A 106 -6.96 18.10 2.37
CA GLY A 106 -7.20 16.89 1.58
C GLY A 106 -8.43 17.00 0.67
N ILE A 107 -9.54 17.55 1.17
CA ILE A 107 -10.75 17.77 0.36
C ILE A 107 -10.46 18.73 -0.79
N ILE A 108 -9.79 19.85 -0.50
CA ILE A 108 -9.42 20.85 -1.51
C ILE A 108 -8.52 20.21 -2.57
N ALA A 109 -7.46 19.51 -2.14
CA ALA A 109 -6.53 18.84 -3.06
C ALA A 109 -7.26 17.83 -3.96
N MET A 110 -8.07 16.94 -3.38
CA MET A 110 -8.85 15.95 -4.12
C MET A 110 -9.77 16.61 -5.16
N THR A 111 -10.45 17.68 -4.77
CA THR A 111 -11.37 18.41 -5.65
C THR A 111 -10.64 18.93 -6.89
N PHE A 112 -9.50 19.60 -6.71
CA PHE A 112 -8.71 20.11 -7.84
C PHE A 112 -8.12 19.01 -8.71
N THR A 113 -7.69 17.88 -8.12
CA THR A 113 -7.25 16.70 -8.87
C THR A 113 -8.38 16.15 -9.74
N CYS A 114 -9.60 16.02 -9.21
CA CYS A 114 -10.75 15.58 -9.99
C CYS A 114 -11.07 16.55 -11.14
N PHE A 115 -11.07 17.87 -10.89
CA PHE A 115 -11.29 18.87 -11.94
C PHE A 115 -10.23 18.79 -13.04
N SER A 116 -8.96 18.70 -12.67
CA SER A 116 -7.84 18.53 -13.61
C SER A 116 -7.99 17.26 -14.45
N GLY A 117 -8.35 16.13 -13.82
CA GLY A 117 -8.55 14.86 -14.53
C GLY A 117 -9.69 14.95 -15.55
N VAL A 118 -10.82 15.55 -15.16
CA VAL A 118 -11.96 15.75 -16.07
C VAL A 118 -11.58 16.68 -17.23
N LEU A 119 -10.93 17.81 -16.96
CA LEU A 119 -10.48 18.72 -18.01
C LEU A 119 -9.46 18.05 -18.96
N GLY A 120 -8.55 17.23 -18.44
CA GLY A 120 -7.60 16.46 -19.24
C GLY A 120 -8.31 15.48 -20.16
N MET A 121 -9.29 14.72 -19.66
CA MET A 121 -10.09 13.79 -20.47
C MET A 121 -10.89 14.51 -21.57
N VAL A 122 -11.50 15.65 -21.25
CA VAL A 122 -12.22 16.49 -22.23
C VAL A 122 -11.28 17.00 -23.32
N PHE A 123 -10.10 17.52 -22.93
CA PHE A 123 -9.12 18.02 -23.88
C PHE A 123 -8.63 16.94 -24.85
N LEU A 124 -8.29 15.76 -24.32
CA LEU A 124 -7.89 14.61 -25.13
C LEU A 124 -9.00 14.16 -26.08
N SER A 125 -10.26 14.17 -25.64
CA SER A 125 -11.39 13.79 -26.47
C SER A 125 -11.60 14.77 -27.63
N ILE A 126 -11.51 16.07 -27.36
CA ILE A 126 -11.65 17.11 -28.40
C ILE A 126 -10.51 16.97 -29.41
N TYR A 127 -9.25 16.93 -28.94
CA TYR A 127 -8.11 16.88 -29.85
C TYR A 127 -8.03 15.57 -30.63
N GLY A 128 -8.33 14.43 -29.98
CA GLY A 128 -8.38 13.12 -30.63
C GLY A 128 -9.45 13.02 -31.72
N LEU A 129 -10.53 13.79 -31.62
CA LEU A 129 -11.59 13.86 -32.64
C LEU A 129 -11.35 14.96 -33.69
N MET A 130 -10.43 15.91 -33.45
CA MET A 130 -10.10 16.99 -34.40
C MET A 130 -9.27 16.52 -35.62
N GLY A 131 -8.81 15.27 -35.63
CA GLY A 131 -7.99 14.66 -36.70
C GLY A 131 -8.72 13.69 -37.63
N ILE A 132 -10.06 13.56 -37.54
CA ILE A 132 -10.83 12.76 -38.51
C ILE A 132 -11.73 13.73 -39.28
N LYS A 133 -11.12 14.51 -40.17
CA LYS A 133 -11.87 15.05 -41.29
C LYS A 133 -11.98 13.92 -42.31
N SER A 134 -13.20 13.46 -42.56
CA SER A 134 -13.55 12.54 -43.67
C SER A 134 -13.20 13.07 -45.07
N GLY A 135 -12.49 14.21 -45.16
CA GLY A 135 -11.97 14.79 -46.40
C GLY A 135 -10.44 14.73 -46.53
N GLU A 136 -9.68 14.51 -45.44
CA GLU A 136 -8.22 14.31 -45.54
C GLU A 136 -7.86 12.89 -45.99
N GLU A 137 -8.76 11.92 -45.77
CA GLU A 137 -8.63 10.57 -46.33
C GLU A 137 -8.74 10.59 -47.87
N ILE A 138 -9.49 11.55 -48.43
CA ILE A 138 -9.61 11.74 -49.88
C ILE A 138 -8.36 12.44 -50.45
N ASP A 139 -7.85 13.48 -49.78
CA ASP A 139 -6.62 14.18 -50.20
C ASP A 139 -5.38 13.26 -50.21
N TYR A 140 -5.27 12.32 -49.26
CA TYR A 140 -4.14 11.37 -49.21
C TYR A 140 -4.18 10.31 -50.32
N ILE A 141 -5.37 9.91 -50.77
CA ILE A 141 -5.55 8.97 -51.89
C ILE A 141 -5.21 9.66 -53.23
N GLU A 142 -5.55 10.95 -53.36
CA GLU A 142 -5.25 11.78 -54.53
C GLU A 142 -3.75 12.10 -54.65
N ASP A 143 -3.07 12.41 -53.53
CA ASP A 143 -1.61 12.66 -53.50
C ASP A 143 -0.75 11.40 -53.74
N LEU A 144 -1.31 10.20 -53.51
CA LEU A 144 -0.67 8.92 -53.84
C LEU A 144 -0.92 8.49 -55.29
N GLY A 145 -1.71 9.24 -56.06
CA GLY A 145 -1.96 8.99 -57.48
C GLY A 145 -2.73 7.70 -57.77
N ILE A 146 -3.54 7.23 -56.81
CA ILE A 146 -4.35 6.03 -56.95
C ILE A 146 -5.76 6.46 -57.34
N ASP A 147 -6.22 6.03 -58.52
CA ASP A 147 -7.56 6.35 -59.04
C ASP A 147 -8.61 5.57 -58.21
N PRO A 148 -9.68 6.21 -57.70
CA PRO A 148 -10.64 5.58 -56.80
C PRO A 148 -11.37 4.36 -57.40
N GLU A 149 -11.33 4.17 -58.71
CA GLU A 149 -11.91 3.02 -59.40
C GLU A 149 -11.08 1.74 -59.26
N GLU A 150 -9.79 1.81 -58.90
CA GLU A 150 -8.94 0.61 -58.71
C GLU A 150 -9.16 -0.05 -57.34
N LEU A 151 -9.61 0.70 -56.33
CA LEU A 151 -9.94 0.17 -55.00
C LEU A 151 -11.32 -0.48 -54.92
N VAL A 152 -12.17 -0.28 -55.93
CA VAL A 152 -13.50 -0.93 -55.99
C VAL A 152 -13.39 -2.40 -56.41
N GLU A 153 -12.29 -2.81 -57.06
CA GLU A 153 -12.14 -4.21 -57.50
C GLU A 153 -11.42 -5.12 -56.48
N GLU A 154 -10.65 -4.59 -55.51
CA GLU A 154 -9.97 -5.44 -54.52
C GLU A 154 -10.79 -5.71 -53.23
N GLU A 155 -11.87 -4.98 -52.97
CA GLU A 155 -12.74 -5.23 -51.80
C GLU A 155 -13.78 -6.34 -52.01
N GLU A 156 -13.70 -7.13 -53.10
CA GLU A 156 -14.47 -8.38 -53.21
C GLU A 156 -13.83 -9.55 -52.43
N ILE A 157 -12.63 -9.37 -51.85
CA ILE A 157 -12.05 -10.36 -50.95
C ILE A 157 -11.91 -9.74 -49.56
N HIS A 158 -12.86 -10.12 -48.69
CA HIS A 158 -12.77 -10.13 -47.22
C HIS A 158 -13.52 -9.07 -46.40
N THR A 159 -14.79 -8.77 -46.72
CA THR A 159 -15.73 -8.25 -45.71
C THR A 159 -16.92 -9.20 -45.51
N GLY A 160 -16.68 -10.25 -44.72
CA GLY A 160 -17.78 -11.01 -44.14
C GLY A 160 -18.23 -10.35 -42.84
N TYR A 161 -19.09 -9.32 -42.92
CA TYR A 161 -20.05 -8.96 -41.86
C TYR A 161 -21.14 -8.03 -42.44
N ASP A 162 -22.30 -8.64 -42.73
CA ASP A 162 -23.54 -7.97 -43.14
C ASP A 162 -24.28 -7.44 -41.91
N TYR A 163 -24.68 -6.17 -41.94
CA TYR A 163 -25.66 -5.57 -41.02
C TYR A 163 -26.93 -5.28 -41.82
N SER A 164 -27.69 -6.34 -42.09
CA SER A 164 -29.04 -6.21 -42.62
C SER A 164 -30.02 -5.91 -41.48
N HIS A 165 -30.59 -4.72 -41.58
CA HIS A 165 -31.75 -4.25 -40.84
C HIS A 165 -32.94 -5.15 -41.17
N ASP A 166 -33.57 -5.82 -40.21
CA ASP A 166 -34.93 -6.32 -40.43
C ASP A 166 -35.83 -6.31 -39.21
N SER A 167 -37.03 -5.78 -39.44
CA SER A 167 -38.09 -5.58 -38.46
C SER A 167 -39.23 -6.56 -38.77
N LYS A 168 -39.41 -7.58 -37.94
CA LYS A 168 -40.72 -8.14 -37.48
C LYS A 168 -40.50 -9.53 -36.89
N GLY A 169 -41.11 -9.74 -35.73
CA GLY A 169 -40.95 -10.96 -34.95
C GLY A 169 -41.78 -12.14 -35.44
N SER A 170 -41.41 -13.30 -34.91
CA SER A 170 -42.30 -14.34 -34.36
C SER A 170 -41.40 -15.46 -33.84
N ASP A 171 -41.64 -15.83 -32.58
CA ASP A 171 -41.66 -17.20 -32.06
C ASP A 171 -40.56 -18.16 -32.58
N ASP A 172 -39.62 -18.55 -31.73
CA ASP A 172 -39.84 -19.78 -30.97
C ASP A 172 -38.73 -20.06 -29.93
N PHE A 173 -39.23 -20.68 -28.88
CA PHE A 173 -38.59 -21.21 -27.69
C PHE A 173 -37.75 -22.45 -28.03
N ASN A 174 -36.48 -22.55 -27.60
CA ASN A 174 -36.06 -23.66 -26.72
C ASN A 174 -34.60 -23.56 -26.22
N SER A 175 -34.45 -24.08 -25.00
CA SER A 175 -33.23 -24.30 -24.22
C SER A 175 -32.39 -25.50 -24.69
N GLU A 176 -31.06 -25.45 -24.52
CA GLU A 176 -30.18 -26.58 -24.07
C GLU A 176 -28.72 -26.06 -23.96
N LYS A 177 -28.23 -25.79 -22.74
CA LYS A 177 -27.38 -26.63 -21.85
C LYS A 177 -25.96 -27.01 -22.36
N ALA A 178 -25.01 -26.64 -21.47
CA ALA A 178 -23.80 -27.35 -21.06
C ALA A 178 -22.56 -27.35 -21.99
N ASN A 179 -21.45 -26.74 -21.54
CA ASN A 179 -20.49 -27.48 -20.72
C ASN A 179 -19.40 -26.59 -20.08
N ASP A 180 -19.07 -27.02 -18.88
CA ASP A 180 -18.15 -26.48 -17.88
C ASP A 180 -16.71 -26.98 -18.12
N LYS A 181 -15.71 -26.12 -17.87
CA LYS A 181 -14.39 -26.55 -17.41
C LYS A 181 -13.65 -25.40 -16.73
N LYS A 182 -13.70 -25.43 -15.40
CA LYS A 182 -12.81 -24.70 -14.48
C LYS A 182 -11.49 -25.46 -14.31
N ASP A 183 -10.38 -24.73 -14.29
CA ASP A 183 -9.10 -25.21 -13.77
C ASP A 183 -8.99 -24.78 -12.29
N ASP A 184 -9.01 -25.77 -11.40
CA ASP A 184 -8.92 -25.62 -9.95
C ASP A 184 -7.45 -25.50 -9.50
N VAL A 185 -7.11 -24.39 -8.84
CA VAL A 185 -5.90 -24.28 -8.01
C VAL A 185 -6.26 -24.63 -6.56
N VAL A 186 -5.76 -25.78 -6.11
CA VAL A 186 -5.98 -26.32 -4.77
C VAL A 186 -5.17 -25.53 -3.73
N VAL A 187 -5.85 -24.82 -2.84
CA VAL A 187 -5.29 -24.31 -1.58
C VAL A 187 -5.88 -25.15 -0.44
N ASN A 188 -5.06 -26.01 0.15
CA ASN A 188 -5.42 -26.76 1.35
C ASN A 188 -5.59 -25.81 2.54
N GLN A 189 -6.85 -25.59 2.97
CA GLN A 189 -7.14 -25.02 4.28
C GLN A 189 -7.31 -26.13 5.32
N VAL A 190 -6.44 -26.11 6.33
CA VAL A 190 -6.58 -26.92 7.54
C VAL A 190 -7.58 -26.22 8.45
N SER A 191 -8.67 -26.92 8.77
CA SER A 191 -9.74 -26.53 9.68
C SER A 191 -9.26 -26.38 11.14
N HIS A 192 -9.66 -25.30 11.82
CA HIS A 192 -9.60 -25.18 13.27
C HIS A 192 -10.89 -25.73 13.92
N PRO A 193 -10.81 -26.46 15.05
CA PRO A 193 -11.96 -26.77 15.88
C PRO A 193 -12.30 -25.58 16.79
N THR A 194 -13.59 -25.23 16.85
CA THR A 194 -14.18 -24.30 17.82
C THR A 194 -14.25 -24.95 19.21
N ALA A 195 -13.97 -24.14 20.24
CA ALA A 195 -14.46 -24.34 21.60
C ALA A 195 -15.71 -23.48 21.81
#